data_AF-A0AAQ0Q8N2-F1
#
_entry.id   AF-A0AAQ0Q8N2-F1
#
_cell.length_a   1.000
_cell.length_b   1.000
_cell.length_c   1.000
_cell.angle_alpha   90.00
_cell.angle_beta   90.00
_cell.angle_gamma   90.00
#
_symmetry.space_group_name_H-M   'P 1'
#
loop_
_entity.id
_entity.type
_entity.pdbx_description
1 polymer ?
#
loop_
_entity_poly.entity_id
_entity_poly.type
_entity_poly.pdbx_seq_one_letter_code
_entity_poly.pdbx_strand_id
1 'polypeptide(L)'
;MLHAQGSITIRRRPKDGNPGADAVRYWLVPSVSQVKKTDDGKYHPTSVTCEKRKQTGNSSPIVTSEGTLKYQIGYTDNSTSNLTNYSSAITIPANCQWIKFVLYVNNIDVATETVPVVFDGKEGNPGPQGLQGCIFRRSKFATGFEYHNDSALTDTGLRYIDLVYLMTDNTIYASHAKWFRCKKTHSSTESNAPQLTNNGTESWLEFWEPLNTMVPIYTPLLLADDAIITLMQSNQILIENDEGVITAGMSGSLAGKKIRIWAGSTTPDNAPFRVDVDGNLVATKADISGTINATSGKIAGFNISGSALTNGPDFSNDACIIFRNDTHKTFAGIGGNVLPATTGNRAVARFENEDSNNFWGLGRNIAMLLSAKNADINHAFLGTGNGNLDGWISGYHYSKYTINSSNTIYDGFLKISKNNKWIVYATGSSSGITLPTLSQVRKALGIGTSTPFCIEFIVVADLNSQNGFNIYGRCKKEVTVNGAKQTPYFTDEYPTMTHWNNGRYDNLKMGAGDAVTFLLVYDPNKTGVLDKSYTLMYTARIINRQN
;
A
#
# COMPACT_ATOMS: atom_id res chain seq x y z
N MET A 1 53.68 -39.71 50.74
CA MET A 1 53.79 -38.37 51.33
C MET A 1 55.16 -37.82 50.95
N LEU A 2 55.20 -36.80 50.08
CA LEU A 2 55.67 -35.43 50.39
C LEU A 2 57.21 -35.38 50.51
N HIS A 3 58.00 -34.61 49.75
CA HIS A 3 57.82 -33.29 49.14
C HIS A 3 58.74 -33.12 47.91
N ALA A 4 58.27 -32.38 46.91
CA ALA A 4 59.14 -31.70 45.94
C ALA A 4 59.58 -30.34 46.52
N GLN A 5 60.86 -30.00 46.39
CA GLN A 5 61.38 -28.64 46.56
C GLN A 5 62.06 -28.22 45.24
N GLY A 6 61.47 -27.24 44.57
CA GLY A 6 62.01 -26.63 43.36
C GLY A 6 62.95 -25.47 43.68
N SER A 7 63.98 -25.29 42.85
CA SER A 7 64.88 -24.13 42.85
C SER A 7 64.51 -23.17 41.72
N ILE A 8 64.28 -21.89 42.03
CA ILE A 8 64.10 -20.81 41.06
C ILE A 8 65.47 -20.17 40.76
N THR A 9 65.81 -20.05 39.48
CA THR A 9 66.96 -19.27 38.99
C THR A 9 66.45 -18.07 38.21
N ILE A 10 66.66 -16.85 38.72
CA ILE A 10 66.33 -15.60 38.02
C ILE A 10 67.53 -15.20 37.16
N ARG A 11 67.43 -15.34 35.84
CA ARG A 11 68.41 -14.77 34.90
C ARG A 11 67.94 -13.37 34.47
N ARG A 12 68.72 -12.34 34.79
CA ARG A 12 68.53 -10.97 34.24
C ARG A 12 68.85 -11.03 32.73
N ARG A 13 67.92 -10.62 31.87
CA ARG A 13 68.18 -10.50 30.42
C ARG A 13 69.10 -9.30 30.15
N PRO A 14 70.11 -9.43 29.26
CA PRO A 14 70.87 -8.29 28.76
C PRO A 14 69.98 -7.30 28.01
N LYS A 15 70.37 -6.02 27.97
CA LYS A 15 69.70 -4.96 27.22
C LYS A 15 69.64 -5.34 25.73
N ASP A 16 68.43 -5.36 25.16
CA ASP A 16 68.24 -5.65 23.74
C ASP A 16 68.99 -4.62 22.88
N GLY A 17 69.63 -5.08 21.80
CA GLY A 17 70.32 -4.22 20.83
C GLY A 17 69.32 -3.37 20.02
N ASN A 18 69.80 -2.27 19.44
CA ASN A 18 68.98 -1.44 18.56
C ASN A 18 68.36 -2.29 17.43
N PRO A 19 67.09 -2.06 17.05
CA PRO A 19 66.46 -2.80 15.95
C PRO A 19 67.33 -2.74 14.69
N GLY A 20 67.45 -3.87 14.00
CA GLY A 20 68.10 -3.93 12.69
C GLY A 20 67.32 -3.12 11.65
N ALA A 21 67.99 -2.67 10.59
CA ALA A 21 67.33 -1.97 9.49
C ALA A 21 66.22 -2.84 8.86
N ASP A 22 65.13 -2.20 8.45
CA ASP A 22 63.97 -2.87 7.87
C ASP A 22 64.36 -3.74 6.67
N ALA A 23 63.78 -4.95 6.60
CA ALA A 23 63.99 -5.86 5.49
C ALA A 23 63.46 -5.24 4.18
N VAL A 24 64.25 -5.32 3.11
CA VAL A 24 63.88 -4.85 1.78
C VAL A 24 63.60 -6.04 0.88
N ARG A 25 62.43 -6.06 0.25
CA ARG A 25 62.02 -7.06 -0.76
C ARG A 25 61.92 -6.42 -2.13
N TYR A 26 62.43 -7.13 -3.14
CA TYR A 26 62.28 -6.81 -4.55
C TYR A 26 61.46 -7.88 -5.25
N TRP A 27 60.66 -7.49 -6.24
CA TRP A 27 60.07 -8.41 -7.21
C TRP A 27 59.84 -7.69 -8.53
N LEU A 28 59.58 -8.49 -9.56
CA LEU A 28 59.33 -8.04 -10.91
C LEU A 28 57.87 -8.30 -11.27
N VAL A 29 57.28 -7.40 -12.06
CA VAL A 29 55.92 -7.52 -12.56
C VAL A 29 55.96 -7.38 -14.08
N PRO A 30 55.99 -8.48 -14.84
CA PRO A 30 55.83 -8.45 -16.28
C PRO A 30 54.41 -8.00 -16.67
N SER A 31 54.24 -7.40 -17.86
CA SER A 31 52.93 -6.93 -18.36
C SER A 31 51.94 -8.05 -18.63
N VAL A 32 52.42 -9.27 -18.85
CA VAL A 32 51.63 -10.48 -19.04
C VAL A 32 52.32 -11.66 -18.35
N SER A 33 51.55 -12.62 -17.85
CA SER A 33 52.08 -13.86 -17.27
C SER A 33 52.53 -14.88 -18.32
N GLN A 34 52.05 -14.74 -19.57
CA GLN A 34 52.41 -15.57 -20.71
C GLN A 34 52.14 -14.82 -22.01
N VAL A 35 52.81 -15.23 -23.09
CA VAL A 35 52.55 -14.76 -24.45
C VAL A 35 51.94 -15.92 -25.23
N LYS A 36 50.82 -15.69 -25.90
CA LYS A 36 50.22 -16.70 -26.79
C LYS A 36 50.78 -16.58 -28.19
N LYS A 37 51.12 -17.70 -28.82
CA LYS A 37 51.37 -17.79 -30.26
C LYS A 37 50.20 -18.49 -30.94
N THR A 38 49.48 -17.79 -31.80
CA THR A 38 48.38 -18.33 -32.61
C THR A 38 48.92 -19.30 -33.67
N ASP A 39 48.02 -20.11 -34.24
CA ASP A 39 48.33 -21.08 -35.31
C ASP A 39 48.89 -20.41 -36.58
N ASP A 40 48.46 -19.17 -36.87
CA ASP A 40 48.98 -18.31 -37.94
C ASP A 40 50.37 -17.69 -37.64
N GLY A 41 50.96 -18.02 -36.48
CA GLY A 41 52.31 -17.67 -36.09
C GLY A 41 52.49 -16.30 -35.44
N LYS A 42 51.40 -15.55 -35.17
CA LYS A 42 51.46 -14.24 -34.51
C LYS A 42 51.52 -14.34 -32.99
N TYR A 43 52.18 -13.38 -32.35
CA TYR A 43 52.29 -13.29 -30.88
C TYR A 43 51.29 -12.29 -30.30
N HIS A 44 50.63 -12.68 -29.21
CA HIS A 44 49.70 -11.85 -28.46
C HIS A 44 50.04 -11.89 -26.95
N PRO A 45 50.49 -10.77 -26.36
CA PRO A 45 50.82 -9.47 -26.99
C PRO A 45 52.09 -9.57 -27.87
N THR A 46 52.33 -8.57 -28.73
CA THR A 46 53.52 -8.51 -29.60
C THR A 46 54.78 -7.99 -28.89
N SER A 47 54.63 -7.43 -27.68
CA SER A 47 55.72 -6.99 -26.83
C SER A 47 55.40 -7.21 -25.35
N VAL A 48 56.44 -7.34 -24.52
CA VAL A 48 56.34 -7.50 -23.06
C VAL A 48 57.14 -6.41 -22.38
N THR A 49 56.54 -5.74 -21.39
CA THR A 49 57.24 -4.83 -20.48
C THR A 49 57.39 -5.48 -19.11
N CYS A 50 58.33 -4.96 -18.29
CA CYS A 50 58.50 -5.42 -16.92
C CYS A 50 58.79 -4.23 -15.99
N GLU A 51 58.13 -4.23 -14.84
CA GLU A 51 58.24 -3.19 -13.82
C GLU A 51 58.96 -3.71 -12.57
N LYS A 52 59.86 -2.89 -12.01
CA LYS A 52 60.57 -3.19 -10.75
C LYS A 52 59.76 -2.70 -9.56
N ARG A 53 59.50 -3.57 -8.59
CA ARG A 53 58.85 -3.21 -7.32
C ARG A 53 59.79 -3.40 -6.14
N LYS A 54 59.70 -2.48 -5.17
CA LYS A 54 60.42 -2.51 -3.89
C LYS A 54 59.45 -2.31 -2.73
N GLN A 55 59.69 -3.02 -1.65
CA GLN A 55 59.05 -2.80 -0.36
C GLN A 55 60.10 -2.82 0.76
N THR A 56 60.06 -1.83 1.65
CA THR A 56 60.92 -1.78 2.85
C THR A 56 60.04 -1.90 4.09
N GLY A 57 60.32 -2.92 4.92
CA GLY A 57 59.54 -3.24 6.10
C GLY A 57 58.07 -3.48 5.76
N ASN A 58 57.17 -2.86 6.51
CA ASN A 58 55.72 -2.95 6.29
C ASN A 58 55.14 -1.83 5.41
N SER A 59 55.99 -1.04 4.72
CA SER A 59 55.52 0.04 3.84
C SER A 59 54.77 -0.51 2.61
N SER A 60 53.90 0.29 1.98
CA SER A 60 53.26 -0.12 0.72
C SER A 60 54.29 -0.33 -0.40
N PRO A 61 54.13 -1.35 -1.26
CA PRO A 61 54.96 -1.56 -2.45
C PRO A 61 55.01 -0.34 -3.40
N ILE A 62 56.20 0.08 -3.78
CA ILE A 62 56.41 1.17 -4.76
C ILE A 62 57.12 0.68 -6.01
N VAL A 63 56.92 1.39 -7.13
CA VAL A 63 57.78 1.26 -8.31
C VAL A 63 59.14 1.87 -7.96
N THR A 64 60.23 1.15 -8.18
CA THR A 64 61.58 1.60 -7.81
C THR A 64 62.47 1.85 -9.02
N SER A 65 63.27 2.91 -8.96
CA SER A 65 64.38 3.14 -9.90
C SER A 65 65.66 2.41 -9.47
N GLU A 66 65.71 1.84 -8.28
CA GLU A 66 66.87 1.14 -7.72
C GLU A 66 67.20 -0.14 -8.50
N GLY A 67 68.50 -0.44 -8.62
CA GLY A 67 69.02 -1.59 -9.34
C GLY A 67 68.92 -1.50 -10.87
N THR A 68 69.63 -2.39 -11.55
CA THR A 68 69.63 -2.52 -13.01
C THR A 68 68.75 -3.70 -13.42
N LEU A 69 67.66 -3.43 -14.15
CA LEU A 69 66.84 -4.49 -14.77
C LEU A 69 67.50 -4.94 -16.06
N LYS A 70 67.67 -6.25 -16.22
CA LYS A 70 68.14 -6.88 -17.45
C LYS A 70 67.13 -7.89 -17.94
N TYR A 71 67.22 -8.23 -19.23
CA TYR A 71 66.44 -9.30 -19.82
C TYR A 71 67.29 -10.23 -20.67
N GLN A 72 66.78 -11.44 -20.86
CA GLN A 72 67.33 -12.48 -21.71
C GLN A 72 66.18 -13.20 -22.41
N ILE A 73 66.35 -13.53 -23.68
CA ILE A 73 65.36 -14.27 -24.47
C ILE A 73 65.88 -15.68 -24.72
N GLY A 74 65.07 -16.69 -24.43
CA GLY A 74 65.29 -18.06 -24.86
C GLY A 74 64.50 -18.37 -26.11
N TYR A 75 65.09 -19.14 -27.02
CA TYR A 75 64.48 -19.53 -28.29
C TYR A 75 64.10 -21.02 -28.29
N THR A 76 63.20 -21.41 -29.20
CA THR A 76 62.70 -22.79 -29.31
C THR A 76 63.77 -23.81 -29.70
N ASP A 77 64.94 -23.37 -30.17
CA ASP A 77 66.11 -24.21 -30.45
C ASP A 77 67.03 -24.40 -29.22
N ASN A 78 66.57 -23.99 -28.03
CA ASN A 78 67.30 -23.97 -26.77
C ASN A 78 68.50 -23.00 -26.71
N SER A 79 68.66 -22.10 -27.70
CA SER A 79 69.63 -21.01 -27.61
C SER A 79 69.10 -19.85 -26.73
N THR A 80 70.01 -19.06 -26.15
CA THR A 80 69.67 -17.88 -25.33
C THR A 80 70.43 -16.64 -25.79
N SER A 81 69.77 -15.48 -25.80
CA SER A 81 70.42 -14.20 -26.06
C SER A 81 71.40 -13.80 -24.94
N ASN A 82 72.23 -12.77 -25.18
CA ASN A 82 73.01 -12.15 -24.12
C ASN A 82 72.08 -11.43 -23.12
N LEU A 83 72.48 -11.41 -21.85
CA LEU A 83 71.79 -10.67 -20.80
C LEU A 83 71.98 -9.16 -21.01
N THR A 84 70.91 -8.47 -21.41
CA THR A 84 70.96 -7.08 -21.90
C THR A 84 70.20 -6.14 -20.96
N ASN A 85 70.66 -4.89 -20.81
CA ASN A 85 69.95 -3.89 -20.01
C ASN A 85 68.55 -3.61 -20.59
N TYR A 86 67.53 -3.65 -19.73
CA TYR A 86 66.16 -3.34 -20.10
C TYR A 86 65.92 -1.83 -20.00
N SER A 87 65.53 -1.20 -21.11
CA SER A 87 65.24 0.23 -21.20
C SER A 87 63.85 0.54 -21.76
N SER A 88 63.25 -0.37 -22.53
CA SER A 88 61.93 -0.23 -23.15
C SER A 88 61.28 -1.60 -23.40
N ALA A 89 60.02 -1.59 -23.85
CA ALA A 89 59.26 -2.80 -24.16
C ALA A 89 60.02 -3.74 -25.11
N ILE A 90 60.06 -5.03 -24.78
CA ILE A 90 60.73 -6.05 -25.60
C ILE A 90 59.73 -6.57 -26.63
N THR A 91 59.95 -6.26 -27.90
CA THR A 91 59.23 -6.90 -29.01
C THR A 91 59.60 -8.38 -29.07
N ILE A 92 58.61 -9.25 -29.20
CA ILE A 92 58.80 -10.71 -29.14
C ILE A 92 59.40 -11.18 -30.47
N PRO A 93 60.63 -11.72 -30.49
CA PRO A 93 61.25 -12.18 -31.72
C PRO A 93 60.61 -13.47 -32.24
N ALA A 94 60.83 -13.77 -33.52
CA ALA A 94 60.52 -15.08 -34.08
C ALA A 94 61.21 -16.18 -33.26
N ASN A 95 60.54 -17.32 -33.10
CA ASN A 95 61.03 -18.48 -32.33
C ASN A 95 61.32 -18.22 -30.84
N CYS A 96 60.82 -17.12 -30.26
CA CYS A 96 60.88 -16.90 -28.81
C CYS A 96 60.14 -18.02 -28.06
N GLN A 97 60.79 -18.61 -27.07
CA GLN A 97 60.22 -19.61 -26.16
C GLN A 97 59.88 -19.00 -24.81
N TRP A 98 60.69 -18.06 -24.32
CA TRP A 98 60.45 -17.33 -23.08
C TRP A 98 61.27 -16.04 -23.03
N ILE A 99 60.80 -15.07 -22.25
CA ILE A 99 61.52 -13.84 -21.91
C ILE A 99 61.74 -13.83 -20.41
N LYS A 100 63.00 -13.77 -19.97
CA LYS A 100 63.40 -13.73 -18.57
C LYS A 100 63.87 -12.33 -18.21
N PHE A 101 63.33 -11.78 -17.13
CA PHE A 101 63.75 -10.53 -16.54
C PHE A 101 64.49 -10.80 -15.23
N VAL A 102 65.61 -10.11 -15.01
CA VAL A 102 66.46 -10.27 -13.82
C VAL A 102 66.83 -8.89 -13.27
N LEU A 103 66.54 -8.65 -11.99
CA LEU A 103 66.87 -7.40 -11.30
C LEU A 103 68.15 -7.56 -10.48
N TYR A 104 69.14 -6.72 -10.77
CA TYR A 104 70.37 -6.63 -9.99
C TYR A 104 70.38 -5.39 -9.10
N VAL A 105 70.55 -5.55 -7.80
CA VAL A 105 70.83 -4.47 -6.85
C VAL A 105 72.21 -4.73 -6.25
N ASN A 106 73.13 -3.77 -6.34
CA ASN A 106 74.53 -3.94 -5.90
C ASN A 106 75.21 -5.20 -6.48
N ASN A 107 74.96 -5.50 -7.76
CA ASN A 107 75.43 -6.70 -8.48
C ASN A 107 74.91 -8.05 -7.97
N ILE A 108 73.89 -8.07 -7.11
CA ILE A 108 73.23 -9.31 -6.64
C ILE A 108 71.88 -9.44 -7.36
N ASP A 109 71.58 -10.63 -7.91
CA ASP A 109 70.24 -10.97 -8.38
C ASP A 109 69.28 -11.01 -7.19
N VAL A 110 68.33 -10.08 -7.17
CA VAL A 110 67.34 -9.94 -6.10
C VAL A 110 65.94 -10.38 -6.53
N ALA A 111 65.69 -10.55 -7.84
CA ALA A 111 64.40 -11.01 -8.38
C ALA A 111 64.57 -11.45 -9.84
N THR A 112 64.01 -12.62 -10.17
CA THR A 112 63.93 -13.16 -11.53
C THR A 112 62.49 -13.55 -11.85
N GLU A 113 61.98 -13.14 -13.01
CA GLU A 113 60.67 -13.54 -13.52
C GLU A 113 60.77 -13.98 -14.98
N THR A 114 60.05 -15.04 -15.36
CA THR A 114 60.07 -15.59 -16.73
C THR A 114 58.67 -15.65 -17.32
N VAL A 115 58.49 -15.01 -18.47
CA VAL A 115 57.26 -15.04 -19.26
C VAL A 115 57.40 -16.09 -20.37
N PRO A 116 56.71 -17.23 -20.30
CA PRO A 116 56.75 -18.25 -21.35
C PRO A 116 55.90 -17.84 -22.56
N VAL A 117 56.28 -18.36 -23.72
CA VAL A 117 55.47 -18.36 -24.94
C VAL A 117 54.76 -19.71 -25.03
N VAL A 118 53.43 -19.70 -25.05
CA VAL A 118 52.59 -20.90 -25.14
C VAL A 118 51.96 -21.04 -26.53
N PHE A 119 51.84 -22.27 -27.01
CA PHE A 119 51.25 -22.62 -28.31
C PHE A 119 49.91 -23.33 -28.08
N ASP A 120 48.89 -23.01 -28.87
CA ASP A 120 47.68 -23.83 -28.96
C ASP A 120 47.96 -25.11 -29.79
N GLY A 121 47.42 -26.25 -29.37
CA GLY A 121 47.49 -27.51 -30.12
C GLY A 121 46.63 -27.49 -31.38
N LYS A 122 46.96 -28.31 -32.39
CA LYS A 122 46.11 -28.46 -33.60
C LYS A 122 44.69 -28.91 -33.19
N GLU A 123 43.66 -28.20 -33.67
CA GLU A 123 42.27 -28.65 -33.54
C GLU A 123 42.08 -30.03 -34.21
N GLY A 124 41.32 -30.91 -33.57
CA GLY A 124 40.87 -32.16 -34.17
C GLY A 124 39.84 -31.87 -35.27
N ASN A 125 39.87 -32.64 -36.37
CA ASN A 125 38.84 -32.53 -37.40
C ASN A 125 37.46 -32.80 -36.79
N PRO A 126 36.43 -31.96 -37.04
CA PRO A 126 35.07 -32.26 -36.64
C PRO A 126 34.61 -33.60 -37.23
N GLY A 127 33.87 -34.40 -36.45
CA GLY A 127 33.17 -35.56 -36.99
C GLY A 127 32.21 -35.13 -38.10
N PRO A 128 31.95 -35.98 -39.12
CA PRO A 128 31.00 -35.66 -40.17
C PRO A 128 29.64 -35.27 -39.57
N GLN A 129 29.07 -34.17 -40.03
CA GLN A 129 27.78 -33.69 -39.58
C GLN A 129 26.71 -34.75 -39.89
N GLY A 130 25.93 -35.14 -38.87
CA GLY A 130 24.78 -36.04 -39.07
C GLY A 130 23.78 -35.42 -40.05
N LEU A 131 23.04 -36.26 -40.78
CA LEU A 131 22.04 -35.79 -41.75
C LEU A 131 21.05 -34.81 -41.09
N GLN A 132 20.84 -33.64 -41.72
CA GLN A 132 19.89 -32.62 -41.25
C GLN A 132 18.46 -33.18 -41.21
N GLY A 133 17.74 -33.06 -40.09
CA GLY A 133 16.37 -33.60 -39.96
C GLY A 133 15.41 -33.13 -41.07
N CYS A 134 14.40 -33.93 -41.38
CA CYS A 134 13.40 -33.55 -42.40
C CYS A 134 12.51 -32.40 -41.91
N ILE A 135 12.18 -31.48 -42.80
CA ILE A 135 11.29 -30.35 -42.55
C ILE A 135 9.84 -30.84 -42.66
N PHE A 136 9.05 -30.64 -41.62
CA PHE A 136 7.61 -30.94 -41.67
C PHE A 136 6.84 -29.80 -42.34
N ARG A 137 6.10 -30.10 -43.43
CA ARG A 137 5.19 -29.13 -44.06
C ARG A 137 3.75 -29.55 -43.82
N ARG A 138 2.88 -28.57 -43.56
CA ARG A 138 1.48 -28.80 -43.16
C ARG A 138 0.54 -28.19 -44.19
N SER A 139 -0.45 -28.96 -44.64
CA SER A 139 -1.44 -28.47 -45.60
C SER A 139 -2.78 -29.19 -45.50
N LYS A 140 -3.83 -28.64 -46.11
CA LYS A 140 -5.05 -29.40 -46.40
C LYS A 140 -4.73 -30.36 -47.54
N PHE A 141 -5.23 -31.60 -47.48
CA PHE A 141 -5.04 -32.52 -48.61
C PHE A 141 -5.66 -31.95 -49.89
N ALA A 142 -4.91 -32.01 -50.99
CA ALA A 142 -5.36 -31.69 -52.33
C ALA A 142 -4.69 -32.61 -53.35
N THR A 143 -5.40 -32.95 -54.43
CA THR A 143 -4.88 -33.74 -55.55
C THR A 143 -3.98 -32.90 -56.46
N GLY A 144 -3.04 -33.53 -57.17
CA GLY A 144 -2.13 -32.85 -58.11
C GLY A 144 -0.89 -32.23 -57.46
N PHE A 145 -0.62 -32.54 -56.19
CA PHE A 145 0.58 -32.12 -55.46
C PHE A 145 1.50 -33.32 -55.22
N GLU A 146 2.81 -33.08 -55.16
CA GLU A 146 3.76 -34.09 -54.72
C GLU A 146 3.94 -34.00 -53.21
N TYR A 147 3.55 -35.05 -52.50
CA TYR A 147 3.74 -35.17 -51.07
C TYR A 147 4.94 -36.06 -50.79
N HIS A 148 5.79 -35.61 -49.87
CA HIS A 148 7.11 -36.17 -49.59
C HIS A 148 7.14 -36.90 -48.26
N ASN A 149 7.82 -38.05 -48.27
CA ASN A 149 8.44 -38.62 -47.10
C ASN A 149 9.89 -38.95 -47.42
N ASP A 150 10.76 -37.96 -47.24
CA ASP A 150 12.17 -38.04 -47.58
C ASP A 150 13.01 -38.62 -46.43
N SER A 151 12.38 -39.22 -45.41
CA SER A 151 13.04 -39.72 -44.21
C SER A 151 14.10 -40.79 -44.49
N ALA A 152 13.97 -41.50 -45.61
CA ALA A 152 14.90 -42.54 -46.06
C ALA A 152 15.97 -42.04 -47.03
N LEU A 153 15.89 -40.81 -47.54
CA LEU A 153 16.91 -40.25 -48.43
C LEU A 153 18.19 -39.96 -47.66
N THR A 154 19.34 -40.31 -48.22
CA THR A 154 20.66 -40.08 -47.61
C THR A 154 21.34 -38.80 -48.09
N ASP A 155 20.65 -38.02 -48.92
CA ASP A 155 21.19 -36.81 -49.55
C ASP A 155 21.19 -35.62 -48.58
N THR A 156 22.13 -34.70 -48.79
CA THR A 156 22.33 -33.49 -47.98
C THR A 156 21.43 -32.31 -48.37
N GLY A 157 20.48 -32.53 -49.29
CA GLY A 157 19.51 -31.52 -49.71
C GLY A 157 18.37 -31.29 -48.71
N LEU A 158 17.48 -30.34 -49.02
CA LEU A 158 16.26 -30.13 -48.24
C LEU A 158 15.36 -31.37 -48.34
N ARG A 159 15.09 -32.01 -47.19
CA ARG A 159 14.24 -33.19 -47.07
C ARG A 159 12.93 -32.81 -46.40
N TYR A 160 11.82 -33.33 -46.88
CA TYR A 160 10.48 -32.99 -46.36
C TYR A 160 9.75 -34.22 -45.85
N ILE A 161 8.91 -34.01 -44.83
CA ILE A 161 7.84 -34.93 -44.44
C ILE A 161 6.54 -34.14 -44.46
N ASP A 162 5.62 -34.52 -45.34
CA ASP A 162 4.34 -33.82 -45.45
C ASP A 162 3.30 -34.36 -44.47
N LEU A 163 2.64 -33.42 -43.82
CA LEU A 163 1.49 -33.65 -42.95
C LEU A 163 0.27 -32.99 -43.59
N VAL A 164 -0.77 -33.79 -43.84
CA VAL A 164 -2.03 -33.29 -44.39
C VAL A 164 -3.16 -33.46 -43.42
N TYR A 165 -4.16 -32.59 -43.50
CA TYR A 165 -5.41 -32.75 -42.74
C TYR A 165 -6.65 -32.87 -43.63
N LEU A 166 -7.63 -33.59 -43.09
CA LEU A 166 -9.00 -33.66 -43.57
C LEU A 166 -9.95 -33.22 -42.47
N MET A 167 -10.94 -32.40 -42.82
CA MET A 167 -11.97 -31.98 -41.87
C MET A 167 -13.05 -33.07 -41.76
N THR A 168 -13.47 -33.39 -40.54
CA THR A 168 -14.56 -34.35 -40.28
C THR A 168 -15.94 -33.79 -40.58
N ASP A 169 -16.04 -32.47 -40.73
CA ASP A 169 -17.24 -31.73 -41.08
C ASP A 169 -16.87 -30.42 -41.83
N ASN A 170 -17.85 -29.58 -42.15
CA ASN A 170 -17.63 -28.29 -42.81
C ASN A 170 -17.20 -27.16 -41.85
N THR A 171 -16.73 -27.48 -40.64
CA THR A 171 -16.28 -26.45 -39.70
C THR A 171 -14.88 -25.94 -40.02
N ILE A 172 -14.48 -24.84 -39.39
CA ILE A 172 -13.11 -24.29 -39.44
C ILE A 172 -12.29 -24.64 -38.19
N TYR A 173 -12.88 -25.40 -37.27
CA TYR A 173 -12.24 -25.72 -36.00
C TYR A 173 -11.25 -26.85 -36.20
N ALA A 174 -9.99 -26.59 -35.88
CA ALA A 174 -8.92 -27.54 -36.07
C ALA A 174 -9.08 -28.82 -35.21
N SER A 175 -9.99 -28.79 -34.23
CA SER A 175 -10.52 -29.93 -33.48
C SER A 175 -11.15 -31.02 -34.36
N HIS A 176 -11.71 -30.63 -35.50
CA HIS A 176 -12.35 -31.53 -36.45
C HIS A 176 -11.37 -31.95 -37.56
N ALA A 177 -10.10 -31.57 -37.48
CA ALA A 177 -9.09 -31.98 -38.45
C ALA A 177 -8.47 -33.33 -38.05
N LYS A 178 -8.66 -34.37 -38.88
CA LYS A 178 -7.84 -35.59 -38.80
C LYS A 178 -6.57 -35.40 -39.61
N TRP A 179 -5.43 -35.56 -38.96
CA TRP A 179 -4.13 -35.38 -39.57
C TRP A 179 -3.53 -36.72 -40.02
N PHE A 180 -2.74 -36.68 -41.08
CA PHE A 180 -2.06 -37.82 -41.68
C PHE A 180 -0.63 -37.44 -42.04
N ARG A 181 0.32 -38.34 -41.78
CA ARG A 181 1.71 -38.21 -42.23
C ARG A 181 1.90 -38.98 -43.52
N CYS A 182 2.59 -38.39 -44.49
CA CYS A 182 3.03 -39.08 -45.69
C CYS A 182 4.02 -40.19 -45.31
N LYS A 183 3.76 -41.42 -45.74
CA LYS A 183 4.61 -42.60 -45.52
C LYS A 183 5.61 -42.81 -46.65
N LYS A 184 5.26 -42.37 -47.86
CA LYS A 184 6.04 -42.63 -49.07
C LYS A 184 5.82 -41.48 -50.03
N THR A 185 6.91 -40.92 -50.58
CA THR A 185 6.81 -39.84 -51.57
C THR A 185 5.97 -40.26 -52.77
N HIS A 186 4.95 -39.47 -53.12
CA HIS A 186 3.99 -39.77 -54.18
C HIS A 186 3.31 -38.50 -54.72
N SER A 187 2.84 -38.58 -55.96
CA SER A 187 1.90 -37.59 -56.51
C SER A 187 0.47 -37.90 -56.04
N SER A 188 -0.23 -36.90 -55.50
CA SER A 188 -1.57 -37.06 -54.94
C SER A 188 -2.64 -37.22 -56.01
N THR A 189 -3.49 -38.22 -55.83
CA THR A 189 -4.66 -38.57 -56.65
C THR A 189 -5.86 -38.85 -55.74
N GLU A 190 -7.06 -38.97 -56.31
CA GLU A 190 -8.23 -39.38 -55.52
C GLU A 190 -8.07 -40.79 -54.92
N SER A 191 -7.38 -41.70 -55.62
CA SER A 191 -7.19 -43.09 -55.19
C SER A 191 -6.19 -43.28 -54.06
N ASN A 192 -5.31 -42.30 -53.82
CA ASN A 192 -4.36 -42.32 -52.70
C ASN A 192 -4.64 -41.23 -51.66
N ALA A 193 -5.76 -40.52 -51.79
CA ALA A 193 -6.20 -39.55 -50.80
C ALA A 193 -6.45 -40.23 -49.45
N PRO A 194 -5.95 -39.67 -48.33
CA PRO A 194 -6.29 -40.20 -47.02
C PRO A 194 -7.80 -40.15 -46.82
N GLN A 195 -8.34 -41.04 -45.99
CA GLN A 195 -9.77 -41.10 -45.72
C GLN A 195 -10.04 -41.09 -44.21
N LEU A 196 -11.21 -40.56 -43.84
CA LEU A 196 -11.60 -40.43 -42.43
C LEU A 196 -12.00 -41.76 -41.78
N THR A 197 -12.27 -42.78 -42.59
CA THR A 197 -12.63 -44.16 -42.23
C THR A 197 -11.55 -45.12 -42.73
N ASN A 198 -11.22 -46.15 -41.94
CA ASN A 198 -10.20 -47.15 -42.26
C ASN A 198 -10.73 -48.56 -41.99
N ASN A 199 -10.76 -49.41 -43.01
CA ASN A 199 -11.11 -50.84 -42.97
C ASN A 199 -9.88 -51.75 -43.15
N GLY A 200 -8.67 -51.17 -43.25
CA GLY A 200 -7.38 -51.87 -43.23
C GLY A 200 -6.92 -52.41 -44.59
N THR A 201 -7.65 -52.15 -45.67
CA THR A 201 -7.37 -52.68 -47.02
C THR A 201 -7.27 -51.61 -48.09
N GLU A 202 -7.41 -50.34 -47.73
CA GLU A 202 -7.44 -49.22 -48.65
C GLU A 202 -6.05 -48.86 -49.21
N SER A 203 -5.99 -48.53 -50.50
CA SER A 203 -4.76 -48.16 -51.22
C SER A 203 -4.05 -46.95 -50.63
N TRP A 204 -4.77 -46.01 -50.01
CA TRP A 204 -4.19 -44.82 -49.39
C TRP A 204 -3.32 -45.13 -48.16
N LEU A 205 -3.50 -46.29 -47.51
CA LEU A 205 -2.71 -46.72 -46.34
C LEU A 205 -1.24 -47.02 -46.67
N GLU A 206 -0.91 -47.25 -47.95
CA GLU A 206 0.48 -47.32 -48.39
C GLU A 206 1.17 -45.95 -48.29
N PHE A 207 0.42 -44.87 -48.54
CA PHE A 207 0.91 -43.51 -48.71
C PHE A 207 0.75 -42.63 -47.49
N TRP A 208 -0.22 -42.93 -46.62
CA TRP A 208 -0.53 -42.11 -45.45
C TRP A 208 -0.71 -42.96 -44.20
N GLU A 209 -0.27 -42.43 -43.07
CA GLU A 209 -0.60 -42.94 -41.75
C GLU A 209 -1.39 -41.88 -40.97
N PRO A 210 -2.48 -42.26 -40.30
CA PRO A 210 -3.18 -41.38 -39.36
C PRO A 210 -2.25 -40.92 -38.21
N LEU A 211 -2.28 -39.64 -37.89
CA LEU A 211 -1.50 -39.07 -36.78
C LEU A 211 -2.19 -39.20 -35.42
N ASN A 212 -3.46 -39.63 -35.37
CA ASN A 212 -4.14 -40.00 -34.11
C ASN A 212 -3.49 -41.22 -33.42
N THR A 213 -2.49 -41.83 -34.06
CA THR A 213 -1.56 -42.84 -33.51
C THR A 213 -0.16 -42.28 -33.19
N MET A 214 0.04 -40.97 -33.11
CA MET A 214 1.28 -40.42 -32.54
C MET A 214 1.29 -40.59 -31.02
N VAL A 215 2.40 -41.14 -30.50
CA VAL A 215 2.73 -41.18 -29.08
C VAL A 215 2.80 -39.73 -28.57
N PRO A 216 2.28 -39.41 -27.36
CA PRO A 216 2.47 -38.10 -26.75
C PRO A 216 3.95 -37.71 -26.79
N ILE A 217 4.23 -36.44 -27.08
CA ILE A 217 5.59 -35.92 -27.01
C ILE A 217 5.94 -35.79 -25.52
N TYR A 218 6.55 -36.83 -24.96
CA TYR A 218 7.20 -36.78 -23.65
C TYR A 218 8.60 -36.21 -23.82
N THR A 219 8.69 -34.88 -23.87
CA THR A 219 10.00 -34.22 -23.80
C THR A 219 10.25 -33.77 -22.36
N PRO A 220 11.42 -34.09 -21.77
CA PRO A 220 11.79 -33.56 -20.46
C PRO A 220 11.97 -32.03 -20.48
N LEU A 221 12.08 -31.41 -21.67
CA LEU A 221 12.28 -29.99 -21.82
C LEU A 221 11.72 -29.48 -23.17
N LEU A 222 10.90 -28.42 -23.13
CA LEU A 222 10.48 -27.68 -24.31
C LEU A 222 11.27 -26.35 -24.35
N LEU A 223 12.34 -26.29 -25.15
CA LEU A 223 13.04 -25.04 -25.48
C LEU A 223 12.53 -24.55 -26.83
N ALA A 224 11.76 -23.46 -26.81
CA ALA A 224 11.27 -22.83 -28.02
C ALA A 224 11.15 -21.32 -27.78
N ASP A 225 12.00 -20.54 -28.46
CA ASP A 225 11.92 -19.08 -28.45
C ASP A 225 10.59 -18.65 -29.10
N ASP A 226 9.86 -17.75 -28.44
CA ASP A 226 8.56 -17.21 -28.87
C ASP A 226 7.48 -18.27 -29.19
N ALA A 227 7.53 -19.44 -28.54
CA ALA A 227 6.58 -20.52 -28.79
C ALA A 227 5.12 -20.11 -28.52
N ILE A 228 4.27 -20.26 -29.54
CA ILE A 228 2.80 -20.25 -29.38
C ILE A 228 2.33 -21.69 -29.20
N ILE A 229 2.04 -22.07 -27.95
CA ILE A 229 1.48 -23.39 -27.63
C ILE A 229 -0.03 -23.36 -27.91
N THR A 230 -0.42 -23.79 -29.11
CA THR A 230 -1.82 -24.03 -29.45
C THR A 230 -2.19 -25.44 -29.02
N LEU A 231 -2.83 -25.56 -27.86
CA LEU A 231 -3.43 -26.81 -27.43
C LEU A 231 -4.61 -27.11 -28.38
N MET A 232 -4.78 -28.35 -28.84
CA MET A 232 -5.83 -28.75 -29.79
C MET A 232 -6.73 -29.81 -29.15
N GLN A 233 -8.01 -29.46 -28.93
CA GLN A 233 -9.09 -30.18 -28.21
C GLN A 233 -8.87 -30.51 -26.72
N SER A 234 -9.90 -30.21 -25.90
CA SER A 234 -9.96 -30.44 -24.43
C SER A 234 -8.77 -29.92 -23.62
N ASN A 235 -8.17 -28.85 -24.14
CA ASN A 235 -6.98 -28.17 -23.66
C ASN A 235 -7.04 -27.85 -22.17
N GLN A 236 -6.37 -28.66 -21.38
CA GLN A 236 -6.02 -28.35 -20.01
C GLN A 236 -4.51 -28.28 -19.89
N ILE A 237 -4.03 -27.23 -19.23
CA ILE A 237 -2.72 -27.27 -18.60
C ILE A 237 -3.00 -27.72 -17.18
N LEU A 238 -2.49 -28.88 -16.80
CA LEU A 238 -2.67 -29.45 -15.48
C LEU A 238 -1.36 -29.39 -14.73
N ILE A 239 -1.43 -28.96 -13.48
CA ILE A 239 -0.33 -29.00 -12.53
C ILE A 239 -0.67 -30.09 -11.53
N GLU A 240 0.16 -31.12 -11.50
CA GLU A 240 0.05 -32.23 -10.56
C GLU A 240 1.03 -32.02 -9.40
N ASN A 241 0.70 -32.57 -8.23
CA ASN A 241 1.65 -32.70 -7.14
C ASN A 241 2.56 -33.94 -7.35
N ASP A 242 3.47 -34.17 -6.41
CA ASP A 242 4.41 -35.32 -6.44
C ASP A 242 3.73 -36.70 -6.41
N GLU A 243 2.41 -36.75 -6.15
CA GLU A 243 1.58 -37.96 -6.12
C GLU A 243 0.76 -38.16 -7.40
N GLY A 244 0.89 -37.27 -8.40
CA GLY A 244 0.11 -37.32 -9.65
C GLY A 244 -1.33 -36.81 -9.52
N VAL A 245 -1.64 -36.11 -8.43
CA VAL A 245 -2.97 -35.52 -8.21
C VAL A 245 -3.00 -34.11 -8.77
N ILE A 246 -4.00 -33.81 -9.61
CA ILE A 246 -4.23 -32.46 -10.15
C ILE A 246 -4.50 -31.48 -8.99
N THR A 247 -3.72 -30.41 -8.92
CA THR A 247 -3.84 -29.37 -7.89
C THR A 247 -4.17 -28.00 -8.46
N ALA A 248 -3.83 -27.72 -9.72
CA ALA A 248 -4.13 -26.46 -10.39
C ALA A 248 -4.17 -26.65 -11.91
N GLY A 249 -4.66 -25.64 -12.62
CA GLY A 249 -4.61 -25.65 -14.06
C GLY A 249 -5.32 -24.53 -14.78
N MET A 250 -5.32 -24.65 -16.11
CA MET A 250 -6.06 -23.81 -17.04
C MET A 250 -6.94 -24.69 -17.92
N SER A 251 -8.17 -24.31 -18.23
CA SER A 251 -9.09 -25.15 -19.01
C SER A 251 -9.95 -24.39 -20.02
N GLY A 252 -10.05 -24.97 -21.22
CA GLY A 252 -11.03 -24.59 -22.24
C GLY A 252 -12.43 -25.19 -22.05
N SER A 253 -12.68 -25.95 -20.97
CA SER A 253 -13.93 -26.70 -20.78
C SER A 253 -15.17 -25.81 -20.88
N LEU A 254 -16.20 -26.33 -21.56
CA LEU A 254 -17.55 -25.74 -21.63
C LEU A 254 -18.53 -26.40 -20.64
N ALA A 255 -18.09 -27.46 -19.95
CA ALA A 255 -18.85 -28.14 -18.91
C ALA A 255 -18.68 -27.44 -17.55
N GLY A 256 -19.63 -27.68 -16.64
CA GLY A 256 -19.58 -27.16 -15.27
C GLY A 256 -19.65 -25.63 -15.20
N LYS A 257 -18.96 -25.03 -14.22
CA LYS A 257 -18.88 -23.57 -14.02
C LYS A 257 -17.96 -22.86 -15.01
N LYS A 258 -17.46 -23.56 -16.05
CA LYS A 258 -16.63 -23.00 -17.13
C LYS A 258 -15.39 -22.25 -16.60
N ILE A 259 -14.70 -22.87 -15.65
CA ILE A 259 -13.52 -22.31 -14.99
C ILE A 259 -12.33 -22.25 -15.95
N ARG A 260 -11.69 -21.09 -16.05
CA ARG A 260 -10.51 -20.83 -16.91
C ARG A 260 -9.19 -21.03 -16.20
N ILE A 261 -9.11 -20.63 -14.93
CA ILE A 261 -7.92 -20.73 -14.08
C ILE A 261 -8.38 -21.23 -12.71
N TRP A 262 -7.70 -22.23 -12.15
CA TRP A 262 -8.00 -22.71 -10.79
C TRP A 262 -6.77 -23.23 -10.05
N ALA A 263 -6.86 -23.24 -8.72
CA ALA A 263 -5.88 -23.86 -7.83
C ALA A 263 -6.52 -24.38 -6.53
N GLY A 264 -5.95 -25.46 -5.98
CA GLY A 264 -6.34 -26.07 -4.70
C GLY A 264 -7.42 -27.14 -4.79
N SER A 265 -7.70 -27.71 -5.98
CA SER A 265 -8.64 -28.83 -6.15
C SER A 265 -8.37 -29.60 -7.44
N THR A 266 -8.68 -30.90 -7.41
CA THR A 266 -8.72 -31.78 -8.59
C THR A 266 -9.84 -31.43 -9.56
N THR A 267 -10.92 -30.80 -9.08
CA THR A 267 -12.05 -30.35 -9.90
C THR A 267 -12.12 -28.82 -9.94
N PRO A 268 -12.10 -28.18 -11.12
CA PRO A 268 -12.09 -26.71 -11.21
C PRO A 268 -13.28 -26.04 -10.51
N ASP A 269 -14.47 -26.63 -10.58
CA ASP A 269 -15.72 -26.07 -10.04
C ASP A 269 -15.74 -25.89 -8.51
N ASN A 270 -14.91 -26.65 -7.80
CA ASN A 270 -14.80 -26.65 -6.34
C ASN A 270 -13.51 -26.02 -5.83
N ALA A 271 -12.65 -25.52 -6.72
CA ALA A 271 -11.35 -24.98 -6.34
C ALA A 271 -11.49 -23.72 -5.46
N PRO A 272 -10.75 -23.60 -4.34
CA PRO A 272 -10.80 -22.45 -3.44
C PRO A 272 -10.30 -21.15 -4.06
N PHE A 273 -9.44 -21.25 -5.09
CA PHE A 273 -9.09 -20.16 -5.99
C PHE A 273 -9.53 -20.52 -7.40
N ARG A 274 -10.41 -19.73 -8.02
CA ARG A 274 -10.88 -19.96 -9.39
C ARG A 274 -11.39 -18.69 -10.07
N VAL A 275 -11.23 -18.64 -11.38
CA VAL A 275 -11.77 -17.61 -12.27
C VAL A 275 -12.56 -18.27 -13.39
N ASP A 276 -13.82 -17.89 -13.56
CA ASP A 276 -14.66 -18.41 -14.66
C ASP A 276 -14.47 -17.65 -15.99
N VAL A 277 -15.20 -18.06 -17.02
CA VAL A 277 -15.15 -17.46 -18.36
C VAL A 277 -15.58 -15.98 -18.39
N ASP A 278 -16.38 -15.54 -17.43
CA ASP A 278 -16.89 -14.16 -17.33
C ASP A 278 -15.98 -13.28 -16.44
N GLY A 279 -14.92 -13.87 -15.86
CA GLY A 279 -13.96 -13.18 -15.00
C GLY A 279 -14.35 -13.15 -13.53
N ASN A 280 -15.38 -13.89 -13.10
CA ASN A 280 -15.75 -13.96 -11.69
C ASN A 280 -14.67 -14.68 -10.90
N LEU A 281 -14.04 -13.96 -9.96
CA LEU A 281 -13.02 -14.49 -9.08
C LEU A 281 -13.65 -15.01 -7.77
N VAL A 282 -13.28 -16.22 -7.39
CA VAL A 282 -13.50 -16.73 -6.03
C VAL A 282 -12.15 -17.07 -5.42
N ALA A 283 -11.86 -16.47 -4.27
CA ALA A 283 -10.67 -16.74 -3.47
C ALA A 283 -11.05 -16.82 -1.98
N THR A 284 -11.01 -18.01 -1.38
CA THR A 284 -11.54 -18.24 -0.02
C THR A 284 -10.62 -17.76 1.11
N LYS A 285 -9.34 -17.50 0.81
CA LYS A 285 -8.30 -17.06 1.77
C LYS A 285 -7.36 -16.04 1.12
N ALA A 286 -7.93 -15.03 0.48
CA ALA A 286 -7.14 -14.00 -0.20
C ALA A 286 -6.48 -13.06 0.81
N ASP A 287 -5.17 -12.84 0.67
CA ASP A 287 -4.44 -11.70 1.23
C ASP A 287 -4.12 -10.75 0.07
N ILE A 288 -4.75 -9.57 0.06
CA ILE A 288 -4.69 -8.63 -1.06
C ILE A 288 -4.05 -7.33 -0.55
N SER A 289 -2.80 -7.09 -0.93
CA SER A 289 -2.16 -5.78 -0.79
C SER A 289 -2.53 -4.90 -1.99
N GLY A 290 -2.96 -3.66 -1.75
CA GLY A 290 -3.27 -2.68 -2.81
C GLY A 290 -4.64 -2.05 -2.67
N THR A 291 -5.12 -1.39 -3.73
CA THR A 291 -6.43 -0.74 -3.76
C THR A 291 -7.51 -1.70 -4.25
N ILE A 292 -8.61 -1.82 -3.51
CA ILE A 292 -9.83 -2.53 -3.92
C ILE A 292 -10.92 -1.49 -4.18
N ASN A 293 -11.35 -1.34 -5.43
CA ASN A 293 -12.47 -0.49 -5.82
C ASN A 293 -13.71 -1.36 -6.08
N ALA A 294 -14.69 -1.32 -5.19
CA ALA A 294 -15.94 -2.08 -5.32
C ALA A 294 -17.14 -1.13 -5.36
N THR A 295 -18.05 -1.34 -6.31
CA THR A 295 -19.31 -0.58 -6.45
C THR A 295 -20.52 -1.32 -5.86
N SER A 296 -20.36 -2.61 -5.59
CA SER A 296 -21.34 -3.51 -4.97
C SER A 296 -20.63 -4.67 -4.28
N GLY A 297 -21.35 -5.41 -3.42
CA GLY A 297 -20.82 -6.54 -2.67
C GLY A 297 -21.10 -6.41 -1.17
N LYS A 298 -20.42 -7.22 -0.36
CA LYS A 298 -20.58 -7.23 1.10
C LYS A 298 -19.24 -7.18 1.82
N ILE A 299 -19.20 -6.41 2.91
CA ILE A 299 -18.14 -6.46 3.92
C ILE A 299 -18.81 -6.84 5.24
N ALA A 300 -18.65 -8.10 5.65
CA ALA A 300 -19.37 -8.67 6.79
C ALA A 300 -20.89 -8.43 6.69
N GLY A 301 -21.50 -7.77 7.69
CA GLY A 301 -22.93 -7.44 7.71
C GLY A 301 -23.34 -6.26 6.81
N PHE A 302 -22.38 -5.52 6.24
CA PHE A 302 -22.62 -4.34 5.43
C PHE A 302 -22.65 -4.67 3.94
N ASN A 303 -23.57 -4.06 3.19
CA ASN A 303 -23.49 -3.99 1.74
C ASN A 303 -22.70 -2.75 1.31
N ILE A 304 -21.93 -2.90 0.23
CA ILE A 304 -21.36 -1.79 -0.50
C ILE A 304 -22.44 -1.27 -1.46
N SER A 305 -22.86 -0.02 -1.29
CA SER A 305 -23.89 0.61 -2.12
C SER A 305 -23.52 2.05 -2.45
N GLY A 306 -23.21 2.31 -3.71
CA GLY A 306 -22.72 3.62 -4.16
C GLY A 306 -21.46 4.01 -3.41
N SER A 307 -21.55 5.05 -2.58
CA SER A 307 -20.44 5.56 -1.76
C SER A 307 -20.56 5.20 -0.27
N ALA A 308 -21.45 4.27 0.10
CA ALA A 308 -21.76 3.96 1.49
C ALA A 308 -21.68 2.46 1.82
N LEU A 309 -21.52 2.16 3.11
CA LEU A 309 -21.75 0.85 3.72
C LEU A 309 -23.11 0.88 4.42
N THR A 310 -24.03 -0.04 4.06
CA THR A 310 -25.41 -0.06 4.59
C THR A 310 -25.79 -1.44 5.15
N ASN A 311 -26.71 -1.48 6.11
CA ASN A 311 -27.20 -2.73 6.72
C ASN A 311 -28.30 -3.37 5.86
N GLY A 312 -27.95 -4.15 4.83
CA GLY A 312 -28.98 -4.84 4.02
C GLY A 312 -29.70 -3.93 3.00
N PRO A 313 -30.27 -4.48 1.90
CA PRO A 313 -31.33 -3.79 1.16
C PRO A 313 -32.67 -3.78 1.94
N ASP A 314 -32.82 -4.69 2.90
CA ASP A 314 -34.00 -4.94 3.71
C ASP A 314 -33.94 -4.33 5.13
N PHE A 315 -32.79 -3.75 5.52
CA PHE A 315 -32.61 -3.04 6.79
C PHE A 315 -32.97 -3.85 8.03
N SER A 316 -32.88 -5.19 7.95
CA SER A 316 -33.36 -6.13 8.97
C SER A 316 -32.28 -6.68 9.90
N ASN A 317 -31.01 -6.42 9.60
CA ASN A 317 -29.88 -6.95 10.36
C ASN A 317 -29.29 -5.93 11.35
N ASP A 318 -28.62 -6.44 12.38
CA ASP A 318 -27.91 -5.65 13.40
C ASP A 318 -26.43 -5.46 13.05
N ALA A 319 -26.11 -5.13 11.79
CA ALA A 319 -24.72 -4.83 11.39
C ALA A 319 -24.12 -3.74 12.30
N CYS A 320 -22.88 -3.95 12.73
CA CYS A 320 -22.16 -3.03 13.61
C CYS A 320 -20.66 -3.02 13.32
N ILE A 321 -20.02 -1.94 13.75
CA ILE A 321 -18.57 -1.80 13.83
C ILE A 321 -18.24 -1.72 15.32
N ILE A 322 -17.34 -2.58 15.79
CA ILE A 322 -16.95 -2.67 17.20
C ILE A 322 -15.42 -2.62 17.30
N PHE A 323 -14.93 -1.67 18.09
CA PHE A 323 -13.56 -1.59 18.57
C PHE A 323 -13.55 -1.93 20.05
N ARG A 324 -12.94 -3.06 20.42
CA ARG A 324 -12.95 -3.58 21.80
C ARG A 324 -11.54 -3.89 22.25
N ASN A 325 -11.20 -3.47 23.46
CA ASN A 325 -9.97 -3.83 24.13
C ASN A 325 -10.27 -4.24 25.58
N ASP A 326 -10.30 -5.55 25.83
CA ASP A 326 -10.61 -6.09 27.16
C ASP A 326 -9.50 -5.82 28.18
N THR A 327 -8.24 -5.82 27.74
CA THR A 327 -7.07 -5.56 28.60
C THR A 327 -7.12 -4.16 29.21
N HIS A 328 -7.56 -3.17 28.44
CA HIS A 328 -7.67 -1.77 28.87
C HIS A 328 -9.10 -1.33 29.16
N LYS A 329 -10.07 -2.26 29.10
CA LYS A 329 -11.51 -2.01 29.36
C LYS A 329 -12.06 -0.84 28.55
N THR A 330 -11.78 -0.83 27.26
CA THR A 330 -12.32 0.17 26.33
C THR A 330 -13.21 -0.48 25.29
N PHE A 331 -14.29 0.22 24.95
CA PHE A 331 -15.26 -0.22 23.95
C PHE A 331 -15.78 0.99 23.16
N ALA A 332 -15.79 0.88 21.84
CA ALA A 332 -16.48 1.80 20.96
C ALA A 332 -17.24 1.01 19.90
N GLY A 333 -18.56 1.08 19.91
CA GLY A 333 -19.41 0.39 18.95
C GLY A 333 -20.52 1.28 18.43
N ILE A 334 -20.79 1.18 17.12
CA ILE A 334 -21.93 1.79 16.43
C ILE A 334 -22.60 0.77 15.50
N GLY A 335 -23.93 0.77 15.43
CA GLY A 335 -24.68 -0.18 14.58
C GLY A 335 -26.13 -0.40 15.01
N GLY A 336 -26.72 -1.52 14.58
CA GLY A 336 -28.11 -1.87 14.92
C GLY A 336 -28.33 -2.20 16.41
N ASN A 337 -27.46 -3.03 16.98
CA ASN A 337 -27.39 -3.25 18.42
C ASN A 337 -25.95 -3.56 18.86
N VAL A 338 -25.42 -2.78 19.80
CA VAL A 338 -24.05 -2.95 20.32
C VAL A 338 -24.00 -3.42 21.78
N LEU A 339 -25.15 -3.80 22.34
CA LEU A 339 -25.24 -4.38 23.68
C LEU A 339 -25.19 -5.92 23.63
N PRO A 340 -24.68 -6.58 24.69
CA PRO A 340 -24.84 -8.01 24.86
C PRO A 340 -26.32 -8.41 24.93
N ALA A 341 -26.65 -9.56 24.34
CA ALA A 341 -28.03 -10.09 24.35
C ALA A 341 -28.61 -10.26 25.76
N THR A 342 -27.75 -10.50 26.76
CA THR A 342 -28.12 -10.65 28.17
C THR A 342 -28.67 -9.38 28.82
N THR A 343 -28.46 -8.20 28.23
CA THR A 343 -28.97 -6.94 28.79
C THR A 343 -30.48 -6.76 28.57
N GLY A 344 -31.08 -7.48 27.62
CA GLY A 344 -32.48 -7.28 27.21
C GLY A 344 -32.76 -5.92 26.54
N ASN A 345 -31.73 -5.09 26.36
CA ASN A 345 -31.82 -3.74 25.85
C ASN A 345 -31.17 -3.62 24.47
N ARG A 346 -31.47 -2.53 23.77
CA ARG A 346 -30.82 -2.15 22.51
C ARG A 346 -30.17 -0.79 22.64
N ALA A 347 -28.93 -0.68 22.18
CA ALA A 347 -28.27 0.60 21.96
C ALA A 347 -27.63 0.61 20.58
N VAL A 348 -27.75 1.74 19.87
CA VAL A 348 -27.15 1.93 18.54
C VAL A 348 -25.73 2.50 18.62
N ALA A 349 -25.33 2.97 19.80
CA ALA A 349 -24.00 3.44 20.10
C ALA A 349 -23.63 3.12 21.55
N ARG A 350 -22.37 2.75 21.78
CA ARG A 350 -21.81 2.49 23.11
C ARG A 350 -20.35 2.92 23.11
N PHE A 351 -19.99 3.79 24.05
CA PHE A 351 -18.64 4.29 24.24
C PHE A 351 -18.27 4.15 25.71
N GLU A 352 -17.24 3.35 25.99
CA GLU A 352 -16.76 3.08 27.33
C GLU A 352 -15.24 3.23 27.35
N ASN A 353 -14.78 3.95 28.36
CA ASN A 353 -13.38 4.02 28.71
C ASN A 353 -13.29 3.82 30.21
N GLU A 354 -12.92 2.61 30.60
CA GLU A 354 -12.80 2.20 31.99
C GLU A 354 -11.36 1.78 32.31
N ASP A 355 -10.37 2.38 31.62
CA ASP A 355 -8.96 2.08 31.86
C ASP A 355 -8.64 2.29 33.36
N SER A 356 -8.50 1.18 34.07
CA SER A 356 -8.21 1.14 35.49
C SER A 356 -6.71 1.14 35.78
N ASN A 357 -5.89 0.92 34.75
CA ASN A 357 -4.45 0.75 34.90
C ASN A 357 -3.69 2.04 34.54
N ASN A 358 -4.41 3.09 34.13
CA ASN A 358 -3.85 4.37 33.72
C ASN A 358 -2.66 4.16 32.77
N PHE A 359 -2.86 3.38 31.70
CA PHE A 359 -1.77 2.85 30.88
C PHE A 359 -0.84 3.95 30.34
N TRP A 360 -1.42 5.13 30.08
CA TRP A 360 -0.70 6.31 29.59
C TRP A 360 -0.31 7.34 30.68
N GLY A 361 -0.61 7.10 31.95
CA GLY A 361 -0.28 8.02 33.03
C GLY A 361 -1.11 9.31 33.07
N LEU A 362 -2.19 9.42 32.28
CA LEU A 362 -2.96 10.65 32.09
C LEU A 362 -4.01 10.93 33.18
N GLY A 363 -4.38 9.91 33.96
CA GLY A 363 -5.24 10.03 35.13
C GLY A 363 -6.69 10.42 34.83
N ARG A 364 -7.17 10.20 33.60
CA ARG A 364 -8.54 10.54 33.18
C ARG A 364 -9.04 9.55 32.14
N ASN A 365 -10.30 9.15 32.28
CA ASN A 365 -11.01 8.38 31.28
C ASN A 365 -12.02 9.27 30.54
N ILE A 366 -11.90 9.33 29.22
CA ILE A 366 -12.81 10.08 28.35
C ILE A 366 -13.47 9.06 27.44
N ALA A 367 -14.77 8.84 27.62
CA ALA A 367 -15.55 7.96 26.74
C ALA A 367 -15.89 8.65 25.41
N MET A 368 -16.18 9.94 25.44
CA MET A 368 -16.54 10.72 24.25
C MET A 368 -16.05 12.16 24.39
N LEU A 369 -15.28 12.63 23.40
CA LEU A 369 -14.86 14.03 23.26
C LEU A 369 -15.49 14.60 21.99
N LEU A 370 -16.32 15.63 22.15
CA LEU A 370 -17.09 16.23 21.05
C LEU A 370 -16.60 17.65 20.77
N SER A 371 -16.57 18.03 19.49
CA SER A 371 -16.21 19.38 19.04
C SER A 371 -17.05 19.80 17.86
N ALA A 372 -17.82 20.87 18.03
CA ALA A 372 -18.54 21.57 16.96
C ALA A 372 -18.10 23.04 17.02
N LYS A 373 -17.58 23.59 15.92
CA LYS A 373 -17.05 24.96 15.85
C LYS A 373 -17.20 25.56 14.45
N ASN A 374 -17.05 26.88 14.38
CA ASN A 374 -17.01 27.71 13.16
C ASN A 374 -18.35 28.02 12.49
N ALA A 375 -19.44 27.34 12.86
CA ALA A 375 -20.78 27.74 12.44
C ALA A 375 -21.37 28.83 13.36
N ASP A 376 -22.45 29.47 12.91
CA ASP A 376 -23.23 30.43 13.71
C ASP A 376 -23.73 29.83 15.03
N ILE A 377 -24.07 28.54 15.00
CA ILE A 377 -24.53 27.73 16.13
C ILE A 377 -23.86 26.37 16.04
N ASN A 378 -23.35 25.88 17.18
CA ASN A 378 -22.59 24.63 17.24
C ASN A 378 -23.19 23.74 18.33
N HIS A 379 -23.81 22.63 17.93
CA HIS A 379 -24.31 21.62 18.86
C HIS A 379 -23.32 20.46 18.91
N ALA A 380 -22.67 20.26 20.05
CA ALA A 380 -21.86 19.05 20.27
C ALA A 380 -22.75 17.81 20.43
N PHE A 381 -23.93 17.97 21.05
CA PHE A 381 -24.96 16.95 21.22
C PHE A 381 -26.35 17.60 21.11
N LEU A 382 -27.30 16.91 20.50
CA LEU A 382 -28.70 17.34 20.33
C LEU A 382 -29.59 16.09 20.26
N GLY A 383 -30.75 16.10 20.92
CA GLY A 383 -31.64 14.93 20.94
C GLY A 383 -32.96 15.17 21.67
N THR A 384 -33.79 14.13 21.72
CA THR A 384 -35.06 14.11 22.44
C THR A 384 -35.08 12.94 23.43
N GLY A 385 -35.79 13.10 24.56
CA GLY A 385 -35.83 12.12 25.65
C GLY A 385 -35.10 12.59 26.91
N ASN A 386 -35.07 11.74 27.93
CA ASN A 386 -34.42 12.03 29.21
C ASN A 386 -32.92 11.74 29.14
N GLY A 387 -32.11 12.60 29.76
CA GLY A 387 -30.69 12.37 30.00
C GLY A 387 -30.43 12.10 31.47
N ASN A 388 -29.84 10.95 31.79
CA ASN A 388 -29.50 10.55 33.15
C ASN A 388 -27.97 10.38 33.26
N LEU A 389 -27.35 11.14 34.15
CA LEU A 389 -25.92 11.05 34.47
C LEU A 389 -25.75 10.95 35.98
N ASP A 390 -24.92 10.01 36.44
CA ASP A 390 -24.44 9.98 37.82
C ASP A 390 -23.16 10.83 37.93
N GLY A 391 -23.33 12.16 37.80
CA GLY A 391 -22.21 13.09 37.71
C GLY A 391 -22.62 14.53 37.39
N TRP A 392 -21.64 15.43 37.32
CA TRP A 392 -21.86 16.86 37.08
C TRP A 392 -22.13 17.16 35.59
N ILE A 393 -23.27 17.78 35.29
CA ILE A 393 -23.56 18.41 33.99
C ILE A 393 -23.48 19.94 34.16
N SER A 394 -22.53 20.61 33.49
CA SER A 394 -22.46 22.08 33.50
C SER A 394 -21.67 22.67 32.32
N GLY A 395 -22.14 23.81 31.83
CA GLY A 395 -21.42 24.67 30.90
C GLY A 395 -20.60 25.74 31.64
N TYR A 396 -19.32 25.86 31.31
CA TYR A 396 -18.38 26.82 31.91
C TYR A 396 -18.16 28.11 31.08
N HIS A 397 -18.64 28.16 29.83
CA HIS A 397 -18.48 29.34 28.97
C HIS A 397 -19.38 30.49 29.45
N TYR A 398 -18.83 31.70 29.51
CA TYR A 398 -19.56 32.95 29.75
C TYR A 398 -19.12 33.99 28.72
N SER A 399 -19.91 35.05 28.54
CA SER A 399 -19.48 36.22 27.76
C SER A 399 -19.60 37.50 28.56
N LYS A 400 -18.68 38.43 28.27
CA LYS A 400 -18.72 39.78 28.78
C LYS A 400 -19.23 40.73 27.70
N TYR A 401 -20.10 41.65 28.06
CA TYR A 401 -20.53 42.73 27.18
C TYR A 401 -20.42 44.09 27.87
N THR A 402 -19.86 45.07 27.19
CA THR A 402 -19.68 46.43 27.72
C THR A 402 -20.77 47.33 27.15
N ILE A 403 -21.50 48.01 28.03
CA ILE A 403 -22.47 49.05 27.66
C ILE A 403 -21.91 50.42 28.03
N ASN A 404 -21.46 51.17 27.03
CA ASN A 404 -20.66 52.39 27.18
C ASN A 404 -21.38 53.67 26.75
N SER A 405 -22.44 53.57 25.95
CA SER A 405 -23.21 54.71 25.47
C SER A 405 -24.32 55.05 26.46
N SER A 406 -24.34 56.30 26.92
CA SER A 406 -25.43 56.80 27.76
C SER A 406 -26.75 56.84 26.99
N ASN A 407 -27.87 56.64 27.69
CA ASN A 407 -29.23 56.65 27.14
C ASN A 407 -29.47 55.64 26.00
N THR A 408 -28.68 54.57 25.91
CA THR A 408 -28.77 53.54 24.87
C THR A 408 -29.28 52.21 25.45
N ILE A 409 -30.20 51.57 24.72
CA ILE A 409 -30.65 50.20 24.99
C ILE A 409 -30.00 49.28 23.96
N TYR A 410 -29.17 48.36 24.43
CA TYR A 410 -28.45 47.40 23.62
C TYR A 410 -29.34 46.18 23.35
N ASP A 411 -29.91 46.13 22.16
CA ASP A 411 -30.78 45.04 21.71
C ASP A 411 -30.09 44.00 20.82
N GLY A 412 -30.34 42.72 21.08
CA GLY A 412 -29.77 41.61 20.29
C GLY A 412 -28.27 41.32 20.49
N PHE A 413 -27.64 41.93 21.50
CA PHE A 413 -26.21 41.76 21.79
C PHE A 413 -25.92 40.58 22.73
N LEU A 414 -26.80 40.34 23.71
CA LEU A 414 -26.70 39.17 24.60
C LEU A 414 -27.32 37.95 23.90
N LYS A 415 -26.56 37.38 22.96
CA LYS A 415 -27.03 36.30 22.09
C LYS A 415 -27.06 34.96 22.84
N ILE A 416 -28.25 34.45 23.09
CA ILE A 416 -28.44 33.14 23.72
C ILE A 416 -27.87 31.97 22.90
N SER A 417 -27.66 32.17 21.60
CA SER A 417 -26.93 31.24 20.73
C SER A 417 -25.44 31.12 21.04
N LYS A 418 -24.87 32.07 21.81
CA LYS A 418 -23.47 32.04 22.25
C LYS A 418 -23.33 31.51 23.67
N ASN A 419 -24.20 31.96 24.58
CA ASN A 419 -24.29 31.47 25.96
C ASN A 419 -25.55 32.00 26.64
N ASN A 420 -25.88 31.40 27.78
CA ASN A 420 -26.93 31.83 28.69
C ASN A 420 -26.40 32.50 29.97
N LYS A 421 -25.10 32.87 30.01
CA LYS A 421 -24.43 33.48 31.18
C LYS A 421 -23.64 34.71 30.74
N TRP A 422 -24.21 35.89 31.04
CA TRP A 422 -23.67 37.18 30.62
C TRP A 422 -23.18 38.02 31.79
N ILE A 423 -21.95 38.52 31.68
CA ILE A 423 -21.40 39.56 32.56
C ILE A 423 -21.50 40.91 31.83
N VAL A 424 -22.20 41.87 32.41
CA VAL A 424 -22.44 43.19 31.82
C VAL A 424 -21.61 44.23 32.56
N TYR A 425 -20.70 44.90 31.85
CA TYR A 425 -19.92 46.00 32.38
C TYR A 425 -20.50 47.33 31.90
N ALA A 426 -21.07 48.11 32.82
CA ALA A 426 -21.77 49.34 32.49
C ALA A 426 -20.96 50.58 32.81
N THR A 427 -20.63 51.36 31.78
CA THR A 427 -20.00 52.68 31.90
C THR A 427 -20.88 53.81 31.39
N GLY A 428 -21.83 53.52 30.48
CA GLY A 428 -22.83 54.49 30.03
C GLY A 428 -23.95 54.69 31.06
N SER A 429 -24.28 55.94 31.39
CA SER A 429 -25.38 56.29 32.30
C SER A 429 -26.75 56.10 31.63
N SER A 430 -27.78 55.72 32.39
CA SER A 430 -29.14 55.49 31.88
C SER A 430 -29.19 54.49 30.70
N SER A 431 -28.27 53.52 30.68
CA SER A 431 -28.19 52.48 29.66
C SER A 431 -29.00 51.24 30.02
N GLY A 432 -29.14 50.31 29.09
CA GLY A 432 -29.76 49.02 29.37
C GLY A 432 -29.55 47.98 28.28
N ILE A 433 -30.08 46.79 28.54
CA ILE A 433 -30.03 45.64 27.66
C ILE A 433 -31.43 45.04 27.51
N THR A 434 -31.69 44.35 26.41
CA THR A 434 -32.92 43.56 26.25
C THR A 434 -32.68 42.09 26.58
N LEU A 435 -33.72 41.41 27.05
CA LEU A 435 -33.77 39.96 27.08
C LEU A 435 -33.87 39.40 25.66
N PRO A 436 -33.38 38.16 25.42
CA PRO A 436 -33.42 37.54 24.09
C PRO A 436 -34.85 37.45 23.54
N THR A 437 -34.99 37.67 22.23
CA THR A 437 -36.28 37.48 21.58
C THR A 437 -36.65 36.00 21.47
N LEU A 438 -37.94 35.70 21.34
CA LEU A 438 -38.45 34.36 21.12
C LEU A 438 -37.78 33.68 19.92
N SER A 439 -37.63 34.41 18.82
CA SER A 439 -36.91 33.93 17.62
C SER A 439 -35.44 33.61 17.89
N GLN A 440 -34.74 34.41 18.70
CA GLN A 440 -33.35 34.15 19.08
C GLN A 440 -33.22 32.89 19.94
N VAL A 441 -34.14 32.69 20.90
CA VAL A 441 -34.14 31.49 21.76
C VAL A 441 -34.40 30.23 20.94
N ARG A 442 -35.42 30.24 20.07
CA ARG A 442 -35.73 29.09 19.19
C ARG A 442 -34.56 28.73 18.28
N LYS A 443 -33.95 29.74 17.65
CA LYS A 443 -32.79 29.55 16.80
C LYS A 443 -31.64 28.92 17.60
N ALA A 444 -31.36 29.40 18.81
CA ALA A 444 -30.29 28.88 19.66
C ALA A 444 -30.51 27.43 20.12
N LEU A 445 -31.76 27.02 20.38
CA LEU A 445 -32.10 25.66 20.79
C LEU A 445 -32.25 24.68 19.61
N GLY A 446 -32.30 25.18 18.36
CA GLY A 446 -32.53 24.36 17.17
C GLY A 446 -33.96 23.80 17.09
N ILE A 447 -34.95 24.52 17.64
CA ILE A 447 -36.35 24.07 17.74
C ILE A 447 -37.30 24.86 16.83
N GLY A 448 -38.44 24.25 16.50
CA GLY A 448 -39.47 24.84 15.66
C GLY A 448 -40.27 25.97 16.34
N THR A 449 -41.18 26.59 15.58
CA THR A 449 -41.98 27.74 16.04
C THR A 449 -43.11 27.39 17.00
N SER A 450 -43.46 26.12 17.17
CA SER A 450 -44.51 25.65 18.07
C SER A 450 -43.99 24.83 19.25
N THR A 451 -42.67 24.64 19.36
CA THR A 451 -42.08 23.85 20.44
C THR A 451 -42.06 24.68 21.73
N PRO A 452 -42.79 24.27 22.80
CA PRO A 452 -42.70 24.92 24.09
C PRO A 452 -41.30 24.71 24.69
N PHE A 453 -40.82 25.66 25.48
CA PHE A 453 -39.54 25.56 26.17
C PHE A 453 -39.55 26.27 27.52
N CYS A 454 -38.61 25.87 28.36
CA CYS A 454 -38.32 26.49 29.65
C CYS A 454 -36.80 26.44 29.86
N ILE A 455 -36.14 27.61 29.89
CA ILE A 455 -34.68 27.70 30.00
C ILE A 455 -34.24 28.82 30.94
N GLU A 456 -33.06 28.67 31.52
CA GLU A 456 -32.44 29.70 32.35
C GLU A 456 -31.58 30.66 31.52
N PHE A 457 -31.66 31.95 31.86
CA PHE A 457 -30.84 33.03 31.32
C PHE A 457 -30.32 33.92 32.45
N ILE A 458 -29.00 33.99 32.58
CA ILE A 458 -28.32 34.61 33.72
C ILE A 458 -27.63 35.89 33.28
N VAL A 459 -27.89 36.97 34.00
CA VAL A 459 -27.23 38.27 33.84
C VAL A 459 -26.59 38.68 35.15
N VAL A 460 -25.30 39.01 35.10
CA VAL A 460 -24.51 39.50 36.23
C VAL A 460 -23.94 40.86 35.88
N ALA A 461 -24.16 41.86 36.72
CA ALA A 461 -23.48 43.13 36.61
C ALA A 461 -22.03 42.97 37.10
N ASP A 462 -21.07 43.40 36.28
CA ASP A 462 -19.66 43.40 36.64
C ASP A 462 -19.46 44.24 37.91
N LEU A 463 -18.67 43.72 38.87
CA LEU A 463 -18.39 44.36 40.15
C LEU A 463 -17.77 45.75 40.00
N ASN A 464 -17.10 46.02 38.87
CA ASN A 464 -16.48 47.30 38.59
C ASN A 464 -17.37 48.25 37.76
N SER A 465 -18.63 47.90 37.49
CA SER A 465 -19.54 48.76 36.71
C SER A 465 -19.63 50.16 37.31
N GLN A 466 -19.32 51.18 36.50
CA GLN A 466 -19.27 52.57 36.92
C GLN A 466 -20.66 53.21 37.03
N ASN A 467 -21.63 52.65 36.30
CA ASN A 467 -23.03 53.07 36.31
C ASN A 467 -23.94 51.85 36.43
N GLY A 468 -25.16 52.06 36.94
CA GLY A 468 -26.21 51.04 36.86
C GLY A 468 -26.83 50.98 35.47
N PHE A 469 -27.47 49.86 35.15
CA PHE A 469 -28.20 49.67 33.90
C PHE A 469 -29.55 48.98 34.13
N ASN A 470 -30.43 49.04 33.14
CA ASN A 470 -31.73 48.37 33.21
C ASN A 470 -31.78 47.17 32.26
N ILE A 471 -32.43 46.09 32.70
CA ILE A 471 -32.79 44.96 31.87
C ILE A 471 -34.24 45.13 31.43
N TYR A 472 -34.50 45.05 30.13
CA TYR A 472 -35.82 45.20 29.53
C TYR A 472 -36.30 43.88 28.92
N GLY A 473 -37.55 43.53 29.19
CA GLY A 473 -38.31 42.57 28.40
C GLY A 473 -39.29 43.32 27.49
N ARG A 474 -40.50 42.78 27.35
CA ARG A 474 -41.59 43.50 26.69
C ARG A 474 -41.97 44.73 27.49
N CYS A 475 -41.85 45.93 26.91
CA CYS A 475 -42.18 47.18 27.59
C CYS A 475 -42.56 48.29 26.59
N LYS A 476 -43.29 49.31 27.07
CA LYS A 476 -43.71 50.49 26.27
C LYS A 476 -42.68 51.64 26.33
N LYS A 477 -41.40 51.32 26.46
CA LYS A 477 -40.33 52.32 26.50
C LYS A 477 -40.28 53.06 25.15
N GLU A 478 -40.56 54.36 25.18
CA GLU A 478 -40.44 55.21 23.98
C GLU A 478 -38.97 55.46 23.65
N VAL A 479 -38.62 55.28 22.38
CA VAL A 479 -37.36 55.72 21.78
C VAL A 479 -37.66 56.54 20.53
N THR A 480 -36.81 57.52 20.24
CA THR A 480 -36.92 58.32 19.02
C THR A 480 -36.11 57.68 17.91
N VAL A 481 -36.77 57.15 16.89
CA VAL A 481 -36.13 56.58 15.70
C VAL A 481 -36.51 57.46 14.51
N ASN A 482 -35.52 58.02 13.82
CA ASN A 482 -35.74 58.92 12.67
C ASN A 482 -36.73 60.07 12.96
N GLY A 483 -36.72 60.63 14.18
CA GLY A 483 -37.59 61.73 14.60
C GLY A 483 -38.99 61.34 15.08
N ALA A 484 -39.37 60.06 15.02
CA ALA A 484 -40.66 59.57 15.51
C ALA A 484 -40.52 58.79 16.83
N LYS A 485 -41.44 59.01 17.77
CA LYS A 485 -41.54 58.20 18.98
C LYS A 485 -42.08 56.81 18.64
N GLN A 486 -41.35 55.77 19.01
CA GLN A 486 -41.70 54.38 18.79
C GLN A 486 -41.51 53.55 20.06
N THR A 487 -42.21 52.42 20.17
CA THR A 487 -42.10 51.45 21.27
C THR A 487 -41.60 50.09 20.74
N PRO A 488 -40.35 50.00 20.24
CA PRO A 488 -39.86 48.83 19.50
C PRO A 488 -39.81 47.55 20.35
N TYR A 489 -39.77 47.68 21.67
CA TYR A 489 -39.74 46.56 22.61
C TYR A 489 -41.13 46.06 22.99
N PHE A 490 -42.21 46.66 22.47
CA PHE A 490 -43.59 46.25 22.75
C PHE A 490 -44.13 45.28 21.70
N THR A 491 -43.46 44.14 21.53
CA THR A 491 -43.85 43.06 20.59
C THR A 491 -43.98 41.73 21.33
N ASP A 492 -44.63 40.74 20.72
CA ASP A 492 -44.69 39.37 21.26
C ASP A 492 -43.35 38.62 21.16
N GLU A 493 -42.34 39.21 20.50
CA GLU A 493 -40.98 38.67 20.43
C GLU A 493 -40.21 38.85 21.73
N TYR A 494 -40.50 39.88 22.54
CA TYR A 494 -39.84 40.06 23.84
C TYR A 494 -40.64 39.42 24.97
N PRO A 495 -39.97 38.86 26.00
CA PRO A 495 -40.67 38.19 27.08
C PRO A 495 -41.35 39.19 28.00
N THR A 496 -42.60 38.92 28.39
CA THR A 496 -43.24 39.64 29.49
C THR A 496 -42.52 39.30 30.80
N MET A 497 -41.82 40.28 31.40
CA MET A 497 -41.15 40.09 32.69
C MET A 497 -42.18 40.07 33.81
N THR A 498 -42.27 38.97 34.54
CA THR A 498 -43.32 38.73 35.55
C THR A 498 -42.79 38.87 36.98
N HIS A 499 -43.66 39.36 37.87
CA HIS A 499 -43.42 39.41 39.31
C HIS A 499 -43.80 38.09 40.00
N TRP A 500 -43.33 37.90 41.23
CA TRP A 500 -43.75 36.80 42.11
C TRP A 500 -45.22 36.86 42.54
N ASN A 501 -45.86 38.03 42.45
CA ASN A 501 -47.25 38.26 42.86
C ASN A 501 -48.21 38.45 41.67
N ASN A 502 -47.92 37.85 40.52
CA ASN A 502 -48.74 37.95 39.31
C ASN A 502 -48.83 39.37 38.71
N GLY A 503 -47.87 40.25 39.03
CA GLY A 503 -47.63 41.52 38.35
C GLY A 503 -46.57 41.44 37.26
N ARG A 504 -46.14 42.59 36.71
CA ARG A 504 -45.08 42.67 35.69
C ARG A 504 -44.09 43.81 35.94
N TYR A 505 -42.87 43.63 35.46
CA TYR A 505 -41.84 44.68 35.41
C TYR A 505 -41.82 45.31 34.01
N ASP A 506 -41.73 46.64 33.93
CA ASP A 506 -41.31 47.31 32.68
C ASP A 506 -39.79 47.20 32.47
N ASN A 507 -39.03 47.14 33.56
CA ASN A 507 -37.58 46.93 33.58
C ASN A 507 -37.10 46.47 34.96
N LEU A 508 -35.90 45.92 35.01
CA LEU A 508 -35.18 45.60 36.25
C LEU A 508 -33.87 46.40 36.31
N LYS A 509 -33.70 47.22 37.34
CA LYS A 509 -32.46 47.95 37.58
C LYS A 509 -31.39 47.02 38.16
N MET A 510 -30.17 47.11 37.63
CA MET A 510 -28.98 46.40 38.07
C MET A 510 -27.90 47.41 38.47
N GLY A 511 -27.40 47.30 39.70
CA GLY A 511 -26.18 47.93 40.21
C GLY A 511 -24.97 47.00 40.10
N ALA A 512 -23.77 47.52 40.39
CA ALA A 512 -22.55 46.73 40.37
C ALA A 512 -22.64 45.55 41.36
N GLY A 513 -22.33 44.33 40.89
CA GLY A 513 -22.40 43.10 41.69
C GLY A 513 -23.76 42.41 41.70
N ASP A 514 -24.82 43.05 41.21
CA ASP A 514 -26.15 42.42 41.13
C ASP A 514 -26.12 41.22 40.17
N ALA A 515 -26.85 40.16 40.54
CA ALA A 515 -27.02 38.99 39.70
C ALA A 515 -28.49 38.56 39.65
N VAL A 516 -28.96 38.19 38.46
CA VAL A 516 -30.34 37.74 38.25
C VAL A 516 -30.37 36.56 37.27
N THR A 517 -31.22 35.61 37.60
CA THR A 517 -31.55 34.45 36.76
C THR A 517 -33.01 34.57 36.35
N PHE A 518 -33.22 34.65 35.04
CA PHE A 518 -34.52 34.61 34.41
C PHE A 518 -34.81 33.19 33.93
N LEU A 519 -35.95 32.65 34.32
CA LEU A 519 -36.57 31.50 33.69
C LEU A 519 -37.40 32.01 32.51
N LEU A 520 -36.90 31.79 31.29
CA LEU A 520 -37.58 32.09 30.05
C LEU A 520 -38.51 30.94 29.70
N VAL A 521 -39.82 31.21 29.65
CA VAL A 521 -40.84 30.21 29.39
C VAL A 521 -41.63 30.60 28.16
N TYR A 522 -41.70 29.69 27.20
CA TYR A 522 -42.60 29.79 26.06
C TYR A 522 -43.59 28.64 26.05
N ASP A 523 -44.87 28.98 26.01
CA ASP A 523 -45.96 28.04 25.79
C ASP A 523 -46.90 28.64 24.74
N PRO A 524 -46.94 28.09 23.50
CA PRO A 524 -47.80 28.61 22.43
C PRO A 524 -49.28 28.55 22.76
N ASN A 525 -49.68 27.66 23.68
CA ASN A 525 -51.08 27.45 24.05
C ASN A 525 -51.47 28.28 25.28
N LYS A 526 -50.54 29.00 25.90
CA LYS A 526 -50.82 29.80 27.08
C LYS A 526 -51.74 30.97 26.74
N THR A 527 -52.90 30.99 27.38
CA THR A 527 -53.85 32.11 27.31
C THR A 527 -53.68 33.03 28.52
N GLY A 528 -54.04 34.30 28.35
CA GLY A 528 -54.00 35.32 29.41
C GLY A 528 -53.10 36.52 29.08
N VAL A 529 -53.45 37.66 29.68
CA VAL A 529 -52.71 38.93 29.55
C VAL A 529 -52.54 39.59 30.92
N LEU A 530 -51.38 40.21 31.15
CA LEU A 530 -51.16 41.16 32.24
C LEU A 530 -51.37 42.58 31.75
N ASP A 531 -51.88 43.46 32.62
CA ASP A 531 -52.16 44.87 32.32
C ASP A 531 -52.86 45.09 30.97
N LYS A 532 -53.83 44.22 30.66
CA LYS A 532 -54.67 44.19 29.44
C LYS A 532 -53.95 43.91 28.12
N SER A 533 -52.62 44.11 28.02
CA SER A 533 -51.91 44.07 26.73
C SER A 533 -50.60 43.25 26.71
N TYR A 534 -50.19 42.65 27.82
CA TYR A 534 -48.93 41.87 27.89
C TYR A 534 -49.26 40.38 27.89
N THR A 535 -49.06 39.71 26.76
CA THR A 535 -49.35 38.28 26.63
C THR A 535 -48.45 37.44 27.54
N LEU A 536 -48.98 36.31 27.99
CA LEU A 536 -48.27 35.34 28.82
C LEU A 536 -47.67 34.16 28.03
N MET A 537 -47.69 34.22 26.69
CA MET A 537 -47.15 33.17 25.83
C MET A 537 -45.63 33.05 25.95
N TYR A 538 -44.92 34.18 26.03
CA TYR A 538 -43.48 34.23 26.26
C TYR A 538 -43.19 35.11 27.47
N THR A 539 -42.66 34.52 28.54
CA THR A 539 -42.45 35.18 29.83
C THR A 539 -41.03 35.02 30.33
N ALA A 540 -40.59 35.97 31.15
CA ALA A 540 -39.35 35.89 31.90
C ALA A 540 -39.69 36.01 33.40
N ARG A 541 -39.39 34.97 34.17
CA ARG A 541 -39.64 34.94 35.62
C ARG A 541 -38.31 34.96 36.36
N ILE A 542 -38.17 35.85 37.34
CA ILE A 542 -36.98 35.87 38.20
C ILE A 542 -37.10 34.73 39.23
N ILE A 543 -36.08 33.87 39.32
CA ILE A 543 -36.11 32.69 40.20
C ILE A 543 -35.12 32.73 41.38
N ASN A 544 -34.25 33.74 41.43
CA ASN A 544 -33.17 33.84 42.42
C ASN A 544 -33.05 35.25 43.03
N ARG A 545 -34.16 35.95 43.22
CA ARG A 545 -34.14 37.33 43.74
C ARG A 545 -33.31 37.43 45.02
N GLN A 546 -32.30 38.29 44.98
CA GLN A 546 -31.62 38.79 46.18
C GLN A 546 -32.49 39.90 46.77
N ASN A 547 -32.85 39.79 48.05
CA ASN A 547 -33.68 40.78 48.74
C ASN A 547 -32.87 41.99 49.18
#